data_AF-A0AAW8Q6X7-F1
#
_entry.id   AF-A0AAW8Q6X7-F1
#
_cell.length_a   1.000
_cell.length_b   1.000
_cell.length_c   1.000
_cell.angle_alpha   90.00
_cell.angle_beta   90.00
_cell.angle_gamma   90.00
#
_symmetry.space_group_name_H-M   'P 1'
#
loop_
_entity.id
_entity.type
_entity.pdbx_description
1 polymer ?
#
loop_
_entity_poly.entity_id
_entity_poly.type
_entity_poly.pdbx_seq_one_letter_code
_entity_poly.pdbx_strand_id
1 'polypeptide(L)'
;MQVELTPDDWAIGAMLGHARRLSNENKRNKSRDRGNAKNIHVDLMGSMGEIIAFKAFQRYVSEESMKSQMENLFGVGGGSRFTGADFYLDLHPKKLRLDAKTYDCDPSKKFFAINAKKHNSLKGKCDGYSCLLIPKYSKTAFLIPNVPCSDVDSWQLKSLGKYGDPSFNMPISQFVEQYATKSVVNDLRRSEFFDRSLIKASLNSPVVRDRFFSICPEAKVLLS
;
A
#
# COMPACT_ATOMS: atom_id res chain seq x y z
N MET A 1 10.84 -6.97 8.18
CA MET A 1 9.84 -7.77 8.93
C MET A 1 9.05 -8.58 7.92
N GLN A 2 8.78 -9.84 8.21
CA GLN A 2 7.93 -10.69 7.39
C GLN A 2 6.48 -10.60 7.87
N VAL A 3 5.52 -10.53 6.94
CA VAL A 3 4.08 -10.53 7.25
C VAL A 3 3.41 -11.62 6.44
N GLU A 4 2.79 -12.57 7.14
CA GLU A 4 2.01 -13.64 6.51
C GLU A 4 0.68 -13.11 5.97
N LEU A 5 0.36 -13.53 4.76
CA LEU A 5 -0.83 -13.16 4.02
C LEU A 5 -1.72 -14.38 3.84
N THR A 6 -3.02 -14.15 3.78
CA THR A 6 -4.03 -15.15 3.45
C THR A 6 -4.72 -14.81 2.13
N PRO A 7 -5.46 -15.75 1.53
CA PRO A 7 -6.34 -15.43 0.39
C PRO A 7 -7.36 -14.33 0.72
N ASP A 8 -7.80 -14.25 1.98
CA ASP A 8 -8.72 -13.21 2.45
C ASP A 8 -8.08 -11.82 2.46
N ASP A 9 -6.79 -11.70 2.84
CA ASP A 9 -6.09 -10.42 2.76
C ASP A 9 -6.06 -9.89 1.32
N TRP A 10 -5.75 -10.77 0.36
CA TRP A 10 -5.79 -10.44 -1.06
C TRP A 10 -7.19 -10.08 -1.56
N ALA A 11 -8.23 -10.77 -1.07
CA ALA A 11 -9.62 -10.49 -1.40
C ALA A 11 -10.06 -9.12 -0.85
N ILE A 12 -9.74 -8.81 0.41
CA ILE A 12 -10.02 -7.52 1.06
C ILE A 12 -9.28 -6.40 0.31
N GLY A 13 -8.00 -6.59 -0.04
CA GLY A 13 -7.23 -5.63 -0.82
C GLY A 13 -7.83 -5.37 -2.21
N ALA A 14 -8.31 -6.41 -2.87
CA ALA A 14 -9.00 -6.27 -4.16
C ALA A 14 -10.34 -5.54 -4.04
N MET A 15 -11.14 -5.81 -3.00
CA MET A 15 -12.40 -5.09 -2.74
C MET A 15 -12.15 -3.62 -2.43
N LEU A 16 -11.15 -3.30 -1.60
CA LEU A 16 -10.76 -1.92 -1.29
C LEU A 16 -10.29 -1.17 -2.54
N GLY A 17 -9.42 -1.78 -3.34
CA GLY A 17 -8.93 -1.20 -4.59
C GLY A 17 -10.07 -0.97 -5.59
N HIS A 18 -11.03 -1.91 -5.66
CA HIS A 18 -12.22 -1.75 -6.49
C HIS A 18 -13.14 -0.62 -6.02
N ALA A 19 -13.45 -0.54 -4.72
CA ALA A 19 -14.27 0.52 -4.15
C ALA A 19 -13.65 1.90 -4.40
N ARG A 20 -12.34 2.05 -4.17
CA ARG A 20 -11.59 3.29 -4.43
C ARG A 20 -11.63 3.68 -5.90
N ARG A 21 -11.54 2.70 -6.81
CA ARG A 21 -11.67 2.95 -8.24
C ARG A 21 -13.04 3.52 -8.59
N LEU A 22 -14.12 2.86 -8.15
CA LEU A 22 -15.50 3.32 -8.37
C LEU A 22 -15.72 4.72 -7.80
N SER A 23 -15.29 4.96 -6.56
CA SER A 23 -15.41 6.28 -5.92
C SER A 23 -14.69 7.40 -6.67
N ASN A 24 -13.68 7.06 -7.49
CA ASN A 24 -12.87 8.04 -8.22
C ASN A 24 -13.19 8.11 -9.72
N GLU A 25 -14.16 7.35 -10.24
CA GLU A 25 -14.42 7.25 -11.69
C GLU A 25 -14.70 8.61 -12.34
N ASN A 26 -15.45 9.50 -11.68
CA ASN A 26 -15.75 10.85 -12.18
C ASN A 26 -14.60 11.87 -12.00
N LYS A 27 -13.54 11.52 -11.26
CA LYS A 27 -12.37 12.38 -10.98
C LYS A 27 -11.10 11.90 -11.69
N ARG A 28 -11.18 10.82 -12.47
CA ARG A 28 -10.02 10.26 -13.16
C ARG A 28 -9.54 11.20 -14.26
N ASN A 29 -8.28 11.59 -14.16
CA ASN A 29 -7.62 12.29 -15.24
C ASN A 29 -7.39 11.31 -16.40
N LYS A 30 -8.14 11.48 -17.50
CA LYS A 30 -8.07 10.62 -18.69
C LYS A 30 -6.65 10.50 -19.26
N SER A 31 -5.78 11.50 -19.04
CA SER A 31 -4.39 11.47 -19.48
C SER A 31 -3.49 10.49 -18.70
N ARG A 32 -3.96 9.96 -17.56
CA ARG A 32 -3.21 9.04 -16.68
C ARG A 32 -3.73 7.62 -16.73
N ASP A 33 -4.64 7.31 -17.64
CA ASP A 33 -5.17 5.95 -17.82
C ASP A 33 -4.08 5.00 -18.37
N ARG A 34 -3.86 3.90 -17.66
CA ARG A 34 -2.88 2.85 -18.01
C ARG A 34 -3.53 1.63 -18.67
N GLY A 35 -4.84 1.69 -18.91
CA GLY A 35 -5.68 0.57 -19.29
C GLY A 35 -6.23 -0.16 -18.06
N ASN A 36 -7.42 -0.75 -18.22
CA ASN A 36 -8.22 -1.32 -17.12
C ASN A 36 -7.41 -2.30 -16.24
N ALA A 37 -6.70 -3.26 -16.85
CA ALA A 37 -5.93 -4.28 -16.13
C ALA A 37 -4.78 -3.69 -15.28
N LYS A 38 -4.06 -2.69 -15.80
CA LYS A 38 -2.95 -2.04 -15.08
C LYS A 38 -3.47 -1.15 -13.96
N ASN A 39 -4.58 -0.47 -14.16
CA ASN A 39 -5.21 0.32 -13.09
C ASN A 39 -5.67 -0.57 -11.94
N ILE A 40 -6.39 -1.67 -12.25
CA ILE A 40 -6.81 -2.66 -11.26
C ILE A 40 -5.61 -3.18 -10.46
N HIS A 41 -4.50 -3.50 -11.15
CA HIS A 41 -3.29 -3.97 -10.50
C HIS A 41 -2.68 -2.92 -9.55
N VAL A 42 -2.54 -1.66 -9.98
CA VAL A 42 -2.00 -0.60 -9.13
C VAL A 42 -2.89 -0.32 -7.93
N ASP A 43 -4.21 -0.28 -8.13
CA ASP A 43 -5.18 -0.08 -7.05
C ASP A 43 -5.09 -1.22 -6.02
N LEU A 44 -5.01 -2.47 -6.50
CA LEU A 44 -4.79 -3.64 -5.64
C LEU A 44 -3.49 -3.53 -4.83
N MET A 45 -2.36 -3.24 -5.48
CA MET A 45 -1.07 -3.18 -4.78
C MET A 45 -1.00 -2.01 -3.79
N GLY A 46 -1.69 -0.90 -4.06
CA GLY A 46 -1.84 0.20 -3.10
C GLY A 46 -2.63 -0.24 -1.87
N SER A 47 -3.82 -0.82 -2.08
CA SER A 47 -4.68 -1.32 -1.00
C SER A 47 -4.03 -2.43 -0.17
N MET A 48 -3.28 -3.33 -0.81
CA MET A 48 -2.51 -4.36 -0.09
C MET A 48 -1.46 -3.74 0.82
N GLY A 49 -0.77 -2.68 0.38
CA GLY A 49 0.23 -1.99 1.19
C GLY A 49 -0.34 -1.50 2.51
N GLU A 50 -1.52 -0.88 2.46
CA GLU A 50 -2.19 -0.37 3.65
C GLU A 50 -2.69 -1.50 4.55
N ILE A 51 -3.35 -2.53 4.02
CA ILE A 51 -3.83 -3.69 4.81
C ILE A 51 -2.68 -4.37 5.55
N ILE A 52 -1.55 -4.58 4.87
CA ILE A 52 -0.38 -5.22 5.46
C ILE A 52 0.23 -4.33 6.55
N ALA A 53 0.33 -3.03 6.30
CA ALA A 53 0.81 -2.08 7.31
C ALA A 53 -0.12 -2.05 8.54
N PHE A 54 -1.45 -2.09 8.37
CA PHE A 54 -2.40 -2.23 9.48
C PHE A 54 -2.12 -3.48 10.32
N LYS A 55 -1.99 -4.64 9.67
CA LYS A 55 -1.67 -5.91 10.37
C LYS A 55 -0.34 -5.82 11.14
N ALA A 56 0.67 -5.22 10.54
CA ALA A 56 2.01 -5.14 11.14
C ALA A 56 2.09 -4.14 12.30
N PHE A 57 1.30 -3.06 12.24
CA PHE A 57 1.39 -1.95 13.18
C PHE A 57 0.31 -1.94 14.26
N GLN A 58 -0.66 -2.85 14.22
CA GLN A 58 -1.80 -2.87 15.16
C GLN A 58 -1.42 -2.69 16.64
N ARG A 59 -0.32 -3.31 17.09
CA ARG A 59 0.19 -3.20 18.48
C ARG A 59 0.77 -1.83 18.86
N TYR A 60 0.98 -0.96 17.89
CA TYR A 60 1.57 0.37 18.07
C TYR A 60 0.55 1.50 17.89
N VAL A 61 -0.74 1.16 17.82
CA VAL A 61 -1.82 2.07 17.54
C VAL A 61 -2.89 1.91 18.62
N SER A 62 -3.30 2.99 19.26
CA SER A 62 -4.44 3.00 20.19
C SER A 62 -5.76 2.71 19.47
N GLU A 63 -6.81 2.39 20.21
CA GLU A 63 -8.14 2.16 19.62
C GLU A 63 -8.68 3.40 18.89
N GLU A 64 -8.41 4.60 19.42
CA GLU A 64 -8.81 5.87 18.80
C GLU A 64 -8.07 6.10 17.48
N SER A 65 -6.75 5.95 17.47
CA SER A 65 -5.94 6.06 16.27
C SER A 65 -6.30 4.98 15.25
N MET A 66 -6.63 3.76 15.70
CA MET A 66 -7.09 2.68 14.83
C MET A 66 -8.37 3.06 14.10
N LYS A 67 -9.37 3.55 14.84
CA LYS A 67 -10.65 4.00 14.27
C LYS A 67 -10.43 5.11 13.23
N SER A 68 -9.65 6.13 13.58
CA SER A 68 -9.36 7.24 12.65
C SER A 68 -8.65 6.77 11.38
N GLN A 69 -7.64 5.90 11.49
CA GLN A 69 -6.95 5.38 10.29
C GLN A 69 -7.88 4.47 9.46
N MET A 70 -8.76 3.69 10.07
CA MET A 70 -9.73 2.86 9.34
C MET A 70 -10.73 3.72 8.56
N GLU A 71 -11.17 4.85 9.12
CA GLU A 71 -11.96 5.85 8.39
C GLU A 71 -11.20 6.45 7.19
N ASN A 72 -9.86 6.46 7.26
CA ASN A 72 -9.00 6.97 6.18
C ASN A 72 -8.75 5.96 5.06
N LEU A 73 -8.97 4.65 5.31
CA LEU A 73 -8.82 3.61 4.29
C LEU A 73 -9.79 3.85 3.12
N PHE A 74 -11.01 4.31 3.39
CA PHE A 74 -12.00 4.52 2.34
C PHE A 74 -13.04 5.56 2.75
N GLY A 75 -13.34 6.49 1.83
CA GLY A 75 -14.46 7.41 1.95
C GLY A 75 -15.08 7.74 0.60
N VAL A 76 -16.41 7.85 0.57
CA VAL A 76 -17.16 8.18 -0.66
C VAL A 76 -16.83 9.61 -1.10
N GLY A 77 -16.43 9.76 -2.36
CA GLY A 77 -15.99 11.05 -2.91
C GLY A 77 -14.46 11.22 -2.92
N GLY A 78 -13.70 10.21 -2.48
CA GLY A 78 -12.25 10.15 -2.61
C GLY A 78 -11.48 10.78 -1.44
N GLY A 79 -10.16 10.50 -1.40
CA GLY A 79 -9.27 10.81 -0.27
C GLY A 79 -8.88 12.28 -0.08
N SER A 80 -9.62 13.26 -0.64
CA SER A 80 -9.28 14.68 -0.51
C SER A 80 -9.49 15.25 0.90
N ARG A 81 -10.16 14.50 1.79
CA ARG A 81 -10.39 14.89 3.19
C ARG A 81 -9.14 14.72 4.08
N PHE A 82 -8.20 13.85 3.68
CA PHE A 82 -7.03 13.54 4.50
C PHE A 82 -5.74 14.06 3.89
N THR A 83 -5.10 14.97 4.61
CA THR A 83 -3.85 15.62 4.21
C THR A 83 -2.72 15.23 5.17
N GLY A 84 -2.44 13.94 5.26
CA GLY A 84 -1.46 13.39 6.20
C GLY A 84 -0.84 12.07 5.75
N ALA A 85 -0.01 11.51 6.63
CA ALA A 85 0.51 10.16 6.55
C ALA A 85 -0.62 9.14 6.68
N ASP A 86 -0.43 7.94 6.12
CA ASP A 86 -1.44 6.87 6.16
C ASP A 86 -1.59 6.29 7.58
N PHE A 87 -0.51 6.30 8.38
CA PHE A 87 -0.45 5.71 9.71
C PHE A 87 0.09 6.68 10.77
N TYR A 88 -0.51 6.65 11.96
CA TYR A 88 -0.03 7.29 13.17
C TYR A 88 0.12 6.25 14.29
N LEU A 89 1.37 5.93 14.61
CA LEU A 89 1.75 4.92 15.58
C LEU A 89 1.97 5.57 16.96
N ASP A 90 0.89 5.97 17.61
CA ASP A 90 0.88 6.73 18.87
C ASP A 90 1.38 5.96 20.09
N LEU A 91 1.28 4.63 20.06
CA LEU A 91 1.85 3.74 21.10
C LEU A 91 3.29 3.31 20.79
N HIS A 92 3.82 3.63 19.60
CA HIS A 92 5.24 3.41 19.32
C HIS A 92 6.10 4.35 20.19
N PRO A 93 7.24 3.92 20.76
CA PRO A 93 8.07 4.77 21.63
C PRO A 93 8.52 6.10 20.99
N LYS A 94 8.62 6.14 19.66
CA LYS A 94 8.98 7.33 18.87
C LYS A 94 7.79 8.11 18.31
N LYS A 95 6.55 7.67 18.54
CA LYS A 95 5.32 8.27 17.98
C LYS A 95 5.42 8.60 16.48
N LEU A 96 5.46 7.57 15.65
CA LEU A 96 5.78 7.71 14.23
C LEU A 96 4.55 7.99 13.36
N ARG A 97 4.70 8.85 12.36
CA ARG A 97 3.76 9.07 11.25
C ARG A 97 4.35 8.49 9.97
N LEU A 98 3.69 7.49 9.39
CA LEU A 98 4.23 6.72 8.26
C LEU A 98 3.27 6.68 7.07
N ASP A 99 3.81 6.79 5.86
CA ASP A 99 3.05 6.65 4.62
C ASP A 99 3.44 5.34 3.92
N ALA A 100 2.47 4.53 3.50
CA ALA A 100 2.74 3.21 2.92
C ALA A 100 3.12 3.30 1.44
N LYS A 101 4.14 2.55 1.06
CA LYS A 101 4.60 2.47 -0.33
C LYS A 101 4.89 1.03 -0.71
N THR A 102 4.43 0.62 -1.88
CA THR A 102 4.56 -0.77 -2.32
C THR A 102 5.42 -0.90 -3.57
N TYR A 103 6.17 -1.99 -3.60
CA TYR A 103 6.88 -2.49 -4.75
C TYR A 103 6.42 -3.92 -5.01
N ASP A 104 5.82 -4.15 -6.17
CA ASP A 104 5.14 -5.42 -6.51
C ASP A 104 6.08 -6.52 -7.02
N CYS A 105 7.39 -6.28 -6.97
CA CYS A 105 8.43 -7.22 -7.38
C CYS A 105 8.34 -7.67 -8.84
N ASP A 106 7.71 -6.88 -9.71
CA ASP A 106 7.74 -7.11 -11.15
C ASP A 106 9.20 -7.01 -11.67
N PRO A 107 9.75 -8.04 -12.34
CA PRO A 107 11.13 -8.03 -12.82
C PRO A 107 11.47 -6.92 -13.81
N SER A 108 10.46 -6.33 -14.47
CA SER A 108 10.65 -5.20 -15.39
C SER A 108 10.88 -3.88 -14.66
N LYS A 109 10.51 -3.79 -13.37
CA LYS A 109 10.74 -2.60 -12.56
C LYS A 109 12.14 -2.63 -11.97
N LYS A 110 12.82 -1.49 -12.05
CA LYS A 110 14.22 -1.35 -11.60
C LYS A 110 14.36 -0.45 -10.38
N PHE A 111 13.30 0.27 -10.00
CA PHE A 111 13.36 1.32 -8.99
C PHE A 111 12.23 1.14 -7.98
N PHE A 112 12.55 1.29 -6.70
CA PHE A 112 11.57 1.68 -5.70
C PHE A 112 11.35 3.19 -5.85
N ALA A 113 10.09 3.60 -6.06
CA ALA A 113 9.75 4.96 -6.44
C ALA A 113 8.71 5.58 -5.51
N ILE A 114 8.98 6.79 -5.04
CA ILE A 114 8.05 7.59 -4.25
C ILE A 114 7.67 8.82 -5.05
N ASN A 115 6.37 9.04 -5.27
CA ASN A 115 5.89 10.18 -6.05
C ASN A 115 6.31 11.50 -5.39
N ALA A 116 6.97 12.39 -6.15
CA ALA A 116 7.56 13.60 -5.60
C ALA A 116 6.50 14.58 -5.10
N LYS A 117 5.34 14.68 -5.77
CA LYS A 117 4.23 15.54 -5.32
C LYS A 117 3.70 15.09 -3.96
N LYS A 118 3.44 13.79 -3.78
CA LYS A 118 3.00 13.24 -2.49
C LYS A 118 4.08 13.41 -1.42
N HIS A 119 5.35 13.11 -1.72
CA HIS A 119 6.46 13.31 -0.79
C HIS A 119 6.54 14.76 -0.30
N ASN A 120 6.53 15.73 -1.21
CA ASN A 120 6.58 17.15 -0.85
C ASN A 120 5.35 17.59 -0.04
N SER A 121 4.15 17.07 -0.34
CA SER A 121 2.94 17.37 0.44
C SER A 121 2.97 16.82 1.88
N LEU A 122 3.85 15.85 2.14
CA LEU A 122 4.00 15.19 3.44
C LEU A 122 5.15 15.74 4.29
N LYS A 123 5.95 16.69 3.78
CA LYS A 123 7.03 17.30 4.55
C LYS A 123 6.50 17.92 5.85
N GLY A 124 7.12 17.58 6.97
CA GLY A 124 6.69 17.97 8.33
C GLY A 124 5.47 17.21 8.88
N LYS A 125 4.78 16.42 8.05
CA LYS A 125 3.57 15.64 8.41
C LYS A 125 3.82 14.13 8.45
N CYS A 126 4.95 13.68 7.93
CA CYS A 126 5.33 12.28 7.81
C CYS A 126 6.79 12.15 8.24
N ASP A 127 7.07 11.18 9.12
CA ASP A 127 8.41 10.91 9.63
C ASP A 127 9.18 9.95 8.70
N GLY A 128 8.46 9.11 7.95
CA GLY A 128 9.05 8.22 6.97
C GLY A 128 8.03 7.33 6.26
N TYR A 129 8.54 6.34 5.53
CA TYR A 129 7.74 5.43 4.73
C TYR A 129 7.77 4.02 5.29
N SER A 130 6.60 3.40 5.37
CA SER A 130 6.50 1.95 5.51
C SER A 130 6.57 1.34 4.11
N CYS A 131 7.74 0.85 3.74
CA CYS A 131 7.99 0.32 2.40
C CYS A 131 7.75 -1.19 2.38
N LEU A 132 6.92 -1.66 1.45
CA LEU A 132 6.58 -3.06 1.32
C LEU A 132 7.08 -3.64 0.00
N LEU A 133 7.74 -4.79 0.07
CA LEU A 133 8.04 -5.64 -1.08
C LEU A 133 7.02 -6.78 -1.10
N ILE A 134 6.16 -6.79 -2.12
CA ILE A 134 4.98 -7.66 -2.17
C ILE A 134 4.88 -8.28 -3.57
N PRO A 135 5.47 -9.46 -3.80
CA PRO A 135 5.19 -10.20 -5.02
C PRO A 135 3.69 -10.46 -5.15
N LYS A 136 3.14 -10.27 -6.35
CA LYS A 136 1.70 -10.42 -6.57
C LYS A 136 1.22 -11.83 -6.21
N TYR A 137 0.20 -11.92 -5.36
CA TYR A 137 -0.40 -13.18 -4.85
C TYR A 137 0.54 -14.04 -4.01
N SER A 138 1.60 -13.45 -3.44
CA SER A 138 2.44 -14.15 -2.48
C SER A 138 1.69 -14.49 -1.20
N LYS A 139 2.15 -15.54 -0.51
CA LYS A 139 1.76 -15.87 0.86
C LYS A 139 2.42 -14.95 1.90
N THR A 140 3.40 -14.17 1.48
CA THR A 140 4.25 -13.40 2.37
C THR A 140 4.57 -12.03 1.77
N ALA A 141 4.55 -11.00 2.61
CA ALA A 141 5.06 -9.67 2.29
C ALA A 141 6.25 -9.31 3.19
N PHE A 142 7.11 -8.44 2.68
CA PHE A 142 8.26 -7.94 3.43
C PHE A 142 8.10 -6.45 3.70
N LEU A 143 7.97 -6.11 4.97
CA LEU A 143 7.84 -4.75 5.46
C LEU A 143 9.18 -4.22 5.95
N ILE A 144 9.59 -3.10 5.37
CA ILE A 144 10.64 -2.21 5.87
C ILE A 144 9.89 -1.10 6.62
N PRO A 145 9.92 -1.12 7.96
CA PRO A 145 8.94 -0.38 8.75
C PRO A 145 9.14 1.13 8.73
N ASN A 146 10.36 1.62 8.45
CA ASN A 146 10.64 3.05 8.40
C ASN A 146 11.84 3.36 7.49
N VAL A 147 11.55 3.92 6.32
CA VAL A 147 12.51 4.63 5.47
C VAL A 147 12.34 6.13 5.72
N PRO A 148 13.29 6.82 6.40
CA PRO A 148 13.13 8.21 6.79
C PRO A 148 12.83 9.14 5.61
N CYS A 149 11.99 10.16 5.82
CA CYS A 149 11.73 11.17 4.79
C CYS A 149 13.02 11.87 4.32
N SER A 150 13.95 12.13 5.24
CA SER A 150 15.27 12.72 4.96
C SER A 150 16.10 11.87 4.01
N ASP A 151 15.97 10.55 4.07
CA ASP A 151 16.69 9.67 3.16
C ASP A 151 16.11 9.78 1.75
N VAL A 152 14.78 9.82 1.64
CA VAL A 152 14.07 9.94 0.35
C VAL A 152 14.42 11.25 -0.36
N ASP A 153 14.65 12.34 0.39
CA ASP A 153 15.14 13.62 -0.16
C ASP A 153 16.47 13.47 -0.91
N SER A 154 17.30 12.48 -0.55
CA SER A 154 18.59 12.20 -1.20
C SER A 154 18.51 11.27 -2.41
N TRP A 155 17.35 10.66 -2.67
CA TRP A 155 17.17 9.72 -3.78
C TRP A 155 17.14 10.44 -5.13
N GLN A 156 17.34 9.69 -6.21
CA GLN A 156 17.37 10.27 -7.56
C GLN A 156 15.99 10.79 -7.97
N LEU A 157 15.85 12.12 -8.10
CA LEU A 157 14.64 12.74 -8.65
C LEU A 157 14.62 12.58 -10.18
N LYS A 158 13.67 11.78 -10.68
CA LYS A 158 13.40 11.63 -12.11
C LYS A 158 11.98 11.17 -12.37
N SER A 159 11.52 11.35 -13.60
CA SER A 159 10.21 10.86 -14.03
C SER A 159 10.34 9.46 -14.60
N LEU A 160 9.49 8.54 -14.13
CA LEU A 160 9.42 7.18 -14.63
C LEU A 160 8.20 7.00 -15.55
N GLY A 161 8.40 6.27 -16.65
CA GLY A 161 7.33 5.91 -17.58
C GLY A 161 6.81 7.07 -18.43
N LYS A 162 5.70 6.85 -19.14
CA LYS A 162 5.18 7.73 -20.20
C LYS A 162 4.57 9.04 -19.70
N TYR A 163 4.11 9.09 -18.45
CA TYR A 163 3.33 10.23 -17.93
C TYR A 163 4.18 11.37 -17.38
N GLY A 164 5.49 11.20 -17.26
CA GLY A 164 6.39 12.28 -16.84
C GLY A 164 6.24 12.69 -15.36
N ASP A 165 5.47 11.98 -14.54
CA ASP A 165 5.30 12.30 -13.13
C ASP A 165 6.65 12.16 -12.38
N PRO A 166 7.17 13.24 -11.75
CA PRO A 166 8.42 13.17 -11.02
C PRO A 166 8.30 12.29 -9.78
N SER A 167 9.36 11.55 -9.51
CA SER A 167 9.47 10.64 -8.36
C SER A 167 10.90 10.63 -7.82
N PHE A 168 11.02 10.38 -6.52
CA PHE A 168 12.28 10.05 -5.87
C PHE A 168 12.51 8.55 -6.03
N ASN A 169 13.65 8.17 -6.59
CA ASN A 169 13.92 6.81 -7.04
C ASN A 169 15.20 6.27 -6.47
N MET A 170 15.14 5.03 -5.99
CA MET A 170 16.30 4.24 -5.62
C MET A 170 16.29 2.94 -6.41
N PRO A 171 17.40 2.53 -7.07
CA PRO A 171 17.51 1.21 -7.68
C PRO A 171 17.10 0.13 -6.68
N ILE A 172 16.28 -0.83 -7.09
CA ILE A 172 15.74 -1.83 -6.16
C ILE A 172 16.86 -2.65 -5.48
N SER A 173 17.96 -2.91 -6.19
CA SER A 173 19.14 -3.57 -5.62
C SER A 173 19.74 -2.77 -4.46
N GLN A 174 19.93 -1.47 -4.65
CA GLN A 174 20.46 -0.57 -3.62
C GLN A 174 19.48 -0.40 -2.47
N PHE A 175 18.18 -0.28 -2.77
CA PHE A 175 17.13 -0.17 -1.76
C PHE A 175 17.10 -1.37 -0.82
N VAL A 176 17.18 -2.58 -1.40
CA VAL A 176 17.21 -3.82 -0.63
C VAL A 176 18.51 -3.94 0.17
N GLU A 177 19.66 -3.56 -0.40
CA GLU A 177 20.95 -3.56 0.30
C GLU A 177 20.98 -2.60 1.50
N GLN A 178 20.40 -1.41 1.34
CA GLN A 178 20.42 -0.36 2.36
C GLN A 178 19.40 -0.60 3.47
N TYR A 179 18.19 -1.03 3.13
CA TYR A 179 17.06 -1.05 4.08
C TYR A 179 16.54 -2.43 4.46
N ALA A 180 16.88 -3.48 3.70
CA ALA A 180 16.43 -4.83 3.99
C ALA A 180 17.56 -5.67 4.63
N THR A 181 17.18 -6.66 5.43
CA THR A 181 18.15 -7.63 5.96
C THR A 181 18.47 -8.69 4.92
N LYS A 182 19.64 -9.35 5.02
CA LYS A 182 20.00 -10.48 4.15
C LYS A 182 18.93 -11.60 4.14
N SER A 183 18.27 -11.83 5.27
CA SER A 183 17.14 -12.78 5.37
C SER A 183 16.01 -12.36 4.42
N VAL A 184 15.55 -11.11 4.50
CA VAL A 184 14.47 -10.59 3.65
C VAL A 184 14.76 -10.80 2.17
N VAL A 185 16.01 -10.63 1.71
CA VAL A 185 16.38 -10.85 0.31
C VAL A 185 16.23 -12.31 -0.10
N ASN A 186 16.71 -13.23 0.75
CA ASN A 186 16.64 -14.66 0.48
C ASN A 186 15.19 -15.16 0.51
N ASP A 187 14.42 -14.69 1.48
CA ASP A 187 13.02 -15.07 1.68
C ASP A 187 12.16 -14.51 0.53
N LEU A 188 12.45 -13.31 0.04
CA LEU A 188 11.79 -12.75 -1.14
C LEU A 188 11.96 -13.64 -2.37
N ARG A 189 13.16 -14.21 -2.58
CA ARG A 189 13.43 -15.14 -3.68
C ARG A 189 12.73 -16.49 -3.53
N ARG A 190 12.37 -16.86 -2.29
CA ARG A 190 11.68 -18.12 -1.95
C ARG A 190 10.18 -17.93 -1.72
N SER A 191 9.63 -16.78 -2.11
CA SER A 191 8.22 -16.48 -1.90
C SER A 191 7.33 -17.56 -2.51
N GLU A 192 6.41 -18.08 -1.72
CA GLU A 192 5.35 -18.95 -2.19
C GLU A 192 4.15 -18.12 -2.63
N PHE A 193 3.34 -18.70 -3.52
CA PHE A 193 2.19 -18.02 -4.11
C PHE A 193 0.91 -18.80 -3.88
N PHE A 194 -0.21 -18.08 -3.76
CA PHE A 194 -1.53 -18.68 -3.77
C PHE A 194 -1.98 -19.02 -5.19
N ASP A 195 -2.74 -20.10 -5.31
CA ASP A 195 -3.57 -20.31 -6.49
C ASP A 195 -4.64 -19.19 -6.56
N ARG A 196 -4.85 -18.63 -7.74
CA ARG A 196 -5.84 -17.57 -7.96
C ARG A 196 -7.27 -18.02 -7.65
N SER A 197 -7.57 -19.31 -7.77
CA SER A 197 -8.85 -19.91 -7.41
C SER A 197 -9.18 -19.73 -5.93
N LEU A 198 -8.19 -19.81 -5.04
CA LEU A 198 -8.37 -19.59 -3.60
C LEU A 198 -8.73 -18.13 -3.31
N ILE A 199 -8.04 -17.18 -3.94
CA ILE A 199 -8.34 -15.75 -3.80
C ILE A 199 -9.73 -15.45 -4.37
N LYS A 200 -10.10 -16.06 -5.50
CA LYS A 200 -11.44 -15.93 -6.09
C LYS A 200 -12.52 -16.52 -5.19
N ALA A 201 -12.27 -17.63 -4.52
CA ALA A 201 -13.18 -18.20 -3.54
C ALA A 201 -13.39 -17.23 -2.37
N SER A 202 -12.32 -16.67 -1.80
CA SER A 202 -12.40 -15.66 -0.73
C SER A 202 -13.15 -14.39 -1.16
N LEU A 203 -12.95 -13.91 -2.38
CA LEU A 203 -13.70 -12.75 -2.92
C LEU A 203 -15.22 -12.97 -2.98
N ASN A 204 -15.65 -14.23 -3.17
CA ASN A 204 -17.06 -14.60 -3.22
C ASN A 204 -17.62 -15.04 -1.86
N SER A 205 -16.79 -15.11 -0.83
CA SER A 205 -17.22 -15.51 0.52
C SER A 205 -18.02 -14.40 1.19
N PRO A 206 -19.27 -14.67 1.64
CA PRO A 206 -20.05 -13.70 2.41
C PRO A 206 -19.32 -13.25 3.68
N VAL A 207 -18.65 -14.19 4.38
CA VAL A 207 -17.91 -13.89 5.62
C VAL A 207 -16.77 -12.89 5.37
N VAL A 208 -16.02 -13.06 4.28
CA VAL A 208 -14.93 -12.14 3.92
C VAL A 208 -15.48 -10.78 3.51
N ARG A 209 -16.61 -10.76 2.82
CA ARG A 209 -17.29 -9.53 2.41
C ARG A 209 -17.84 -8.76 3.61
N ASP A 210 -18.47 -9.43 4.56
CA ASP A 210 -18.97 -8.83 5.80
C ASP A 210 -17.84 -8.25 6.63
N ARG A 211 -16.71 -8.98 6.75
CA ARG A 211 -15.48 -8.46 7.38
C ARG A 211 -14.92 -7.25 6.64
N PHE A 212 -14.95 -7.22 5.31
CA PHE A 212 -14.55 -6.04 4.56
C PHE A 212 -15.45 -4.84 4.86
N PHE A 213 -16.78 -5.03 4.91
CA PHE A 213 -17.71 -3.95 5.24
C PHE A 213 -17.66 -3.52 6.71
N SER A 214 -17.22 -4.36 7.64
CA SER A 214 -16.95 -3.91 9.00
C SER A 214 -15.73 -2.99 9.08
N ILE A 215 -14.77 -3.14 8.15
CA ILE A 215 -13.57 -2.28 8.05
C ILE A 215 -13.88 -1.01 7.25
N CYS A 216 -14.62 -1.13 6.15
CA CYS A 216 -14.95 -0.03 5.24
C CYS A 216 -16.47 0.04 4.99
N PRO A 217 -17.27 0.48 5.99
CA PRO A 217 -18.74 0.44 5.89
C PRO A 217 -19.29 1.29 4.73
N GLU A 218 -18.67 2.43 4.47
CA GLU A 218 -19.03 3.30 3.35
C GLU A 218 -18.91 2.63 1.97
N ALA A 219 -18.02 1.64 1.82
CA ALA A 219 -17.84 0.93 0.56
C ALA A 219 -19.06 0.09 0.17
N LYS A 220 -19.94 -0.22 1.13
CA LYS A 220 -21.18 -0.98 0.89
C LYS A 220 -22.07 -0.30 -0.13
N VAL A 221 -22.13 1.03 -0.13
CA VAL A 221 -22.96 1.82 -1.08
C VAL A 221 -22.50 1.68 -2.53
N LEU A 222 -21.21 1.35 -2.74
CA LEU A 222 -20.63 1.22 -4.08
C LEU A 222 -20.53 -0.22 -4.58
N LEU A 223 -20.52 -1.20 -3.67
CA LEU A 223 -20.25 -2.61 -3.97
C LEU A 223 -21.45 -3.54 -3.73
N SER A 224 -22.58 -2.99 -3.25
CA SER A 224 -23.87 -3.67 -3.14
C SER A 224 -24.56 -3.82 -4.48
#